data_AF-V5A5D7-F1
#
_entry.id   AF-V5A5D7-F1
#
_cell.length_a   1.000
_cell.length_b   1.000
_cell.length_c   1.000
_cell.angle_alpha   90.00
_cell.angle_beta   90.00
_cell.angle_gamma   90.00
#
_symmetry.space_group_name_H-M   'P 1'
#
loop_
_entity.id
_entity.type
_entity.pdbx_description
1 polymer ?
#
loop_
_entity_poly.entity_id
_entity_poly.type
_entity_poly.pdbx_seq_one_letter_code
_entity_poly.pdbx_strand_id
1 'polypeptide(L)'
;MEFTVLGWPPEAPTLRLDFRTFAYAGKFVMSTTGKAVIRATTSHERPPAGEAVRADAEAGPEAIDPEVFRGNIIGATAFNEDRTDDTTVWIRYITVHTDRRGNGLGAKLAAFTADRIEDNGYDAVRIAVNNVFAYEALHKAGFGYTGRETGLAELVLERPGPDPSVRYQEGLDVFRERDLSDGEASFLETRRGVAPPERVSPGDGASKLDSDTEPAVGPDSESDSDTHSRPDSDPDRKAD
;
A
#
# COMPACT_ATOMS: atom_id res chain seq x y z
N MET A 1 2.41 -1.20 11.83
CA MET A 1 2.18 -1.03 10.38
C MET A 1 0.95 -0.18 10.19
N GLU A 2 0.88 0.59 9.11
CA GLU A 2 -0.19 1.54 8.82
C GLU A 2 -0.67 1.35 7.37
N PHE A 3 -1.99 1.33 7.16
CA PHE A 3 -2.60 1.26 5.84
C PHE A 3 -3.09 2.66 5.44
N THR A 4 -2.76 3.11 4.22
CA THR A 4 -3.13 4.47 3.78
C THR A 4 -3.31 4.55 2.27
N VAL A 5 -4.23 5.41 1.82
CA VAL A 5 -4.36 5.80 0.40
C VAL A 5 -3.53 7.06 0.20
N LEU A 6 -2.50 6.98 -0.66
CA LEU A 6 -1.62 8.10 -0.96
C LEU A 6 -2.24 9.10 -1.94
N GLY A 7 -3.22 8.66 -2.73
CA GLY A 7 -3.92 9.51 -3.67
C GLY A 7 -4.78 8.70 -4.63
N TRP A 8 -5.71 9.41 -5.26
CA TRP A 8 -6.65 8.91 -6.27
C TRP A 8 -6.22 9.43 -7.65
N PRO A 9 -6.51 8.71 -8.75
CA PRO A 9 -6.37 9.31 -10.08
C PRO A 9 -7.22 10.58 -10.20
N PRO A 10 -6.78 11.59 -10.98
CA PRO A 10 -5.48 11.70 -11.65
C PRO A 10 -4.37 12.27 -10.74
N GLU A 11 -4.66 12.62 -9.49
CA GLU A 11 -3.75 13.34 -8.58
C GLU A 11 -2.81 12.43 -7.77
N ALA A 12 -2.77 11.14 -8.07
CA ALA A 12 -2.02 10.19 -7.29
C ALA A 12 -0.49 10.39 -7.44
N PRO A 13 0.27 10.31 -6.34
CA PRO A 13 1.71 10.47 -6.41
C PRO A 13 2.37 9.30 -7.13
N THR A 14 3.53 9.58 -7.74
CA THR A 14 4.43 8.52 -8.18
C THR A 14 5.09 7.85 -6.97
N LEU A 15 5.23 6.53 -7.02
CA LEU A 15 5.80 5.75 -5.94
C LEU A 15 6.98 4.90 -6.45
N ARG A 16 8.20 5.26 -6.03
CA ARG A 16 9.42 4.49 -6.33
C ARG A 16 9.61 3.39 -5.31
N LEU A 17 9.29 2.17 -5.71
CA LEU A 17 9.57 0.94 -4.98
C LEU A 17 10.89 0.33 -5.46
N ASP A 18 11.60 -0.36 -4.57
CA ASP A 18 12.80 -1.11 -4.94
C ASP A 18 12.40 -2.34 -5.77
N PHE A 19 12.83 -2.39 -7.04
CA PHE A 19 12.47 -3.45 -7.98
C PHE A 19 13.04 -4.83 -7.59
N ARG A 20 14.05 -4.87 -6.71
CA ARG A 20 14.65 -6.11 -6.21
C ARG A 20 13.73 -6.81 -5.22
N THR A 21 12.95 -6.04 -4.46
CA THR A 21 12.12 -6.54 -3.36
C THR A 21 10.62 -6.40 -3.62
N PHE A 22 10.22 -5.63 -4.64
CA PHE A 22 8.85 -5.50 -5.08
C PHE A 22 8.66 -5.94 -6.53
N ALA A 23 7.73 -6.87 -6.74
CA ALA A 23 7.21 -7.14 -8.08
C ALA A 23 6.47 -5.89 -8.60
N TYR A 24 6.50 -5.70 -9.91
CA TYR A 24 5.84 -4.59 -10.61
C TYR A 24 6.29 -3.18 -10.19
N ALA A 25 7.43 -3.01 -9.53
CA ALA A 25 7.89 -1.71 -9.02
C ALA A 25 7.82 -0.57 -10.06
N GLY A 26 8.22 -0.83 -11.31
CA GLY A 26 8.13 0.14 -12.41
C GLY A 26 6.71 0.55 -12.83
N LYS A 27 5.66 -0.12 -12.34
CA LYS A 27 4.25 0.26 -12.56
C LYS A 27 3.75 1.27 -11.54
N PHE A 28 4.44 1.42 -10.40
CA PHE A 28 4.05 2.34 -9.33
C PHE A 28 4.50 3.79 -9.55
N VAL A 29 5.37 4.02 -10.54
CA VAL A 29 5.80 5.38 -10.94
C VAL A 29 4.82 6.07 -11.89
N MET A 30 3.72 5.42 -12.28
CA MET A 30 2.67 6.03 -13.09
C MET A 30 1.77 6.92 -12.23
N SER A 31 1.53 8.17 -12.65
CA SER A 31 0.63 9.11 -11.96
C SER A 31 -0.86 8.87 -12.25
N THR A 32 -1.19 8.12 -13.32
CA THR A 32 -2.56 7.87 -13.77
C THR A 32 -3.31 6.81 -12.95
N THR A 33 -2.71 6.28 -11.89
CA THR A 33 -3.30 5.25 -11.03
C THR A 33 -3.27 5.69 -9.58
N GLY A 34 -4.36 5.48 -8.85
CA GLY A 34 -4.43 5.65 -7.41
C GLY A 34 -3.51 4.67 -6.71
N LYS A 35 -3.07 5.02 -5.50
CA LYS A 35 -2.10 4.24 -4.73
C LYS A 35 -2.60 4.03 -3.31
N ALA A 36 -2.66 2.78 -2.87
CA ALA A 36 -2.77 2.44 -1.46
C ALA A 36 -1.52 1.70 -1.02
N VAL A 37 -1.07 1.89 0.22
CA VAL A 37 0.18 1.31 0.72
C VAL A 37 0.06 0.80 2.14
N ILE A 38 0.97 -0.10 2.49
CA ILE A 38 1.31 -0.43 3.87
C ILE A 38 2.64 0.22 4.20
N ARG A 39 2.67 1.05 5.25
CA ARG A 39 3.88 1.63 5.83
C ARG A 39 4.29 0.87 7.09
N ALA A 40 5.58 0.58 7.21
CA ALA A 40 6.19 0.15 8.46
C ALA A 40 6.26 1.33 9.42
N THR A 41 5.66 1.20 10.60
CA THR A 41 5.65 2.24 11.65
C THR A 41 6.69 1.99 12.74
N THR A 42 7.18 0.75 12.84
CA THR A 42 8.25 0.38 13.77
C THR A 42 9.49 -0.10 13.02
N SER A 43 10.66 0.01 13.64
CA SER A 43 11.92 -0.47 13.04
C SER A 43 11.91 -1.97 12.76
N HIS A 44 11.15 -2.77 13.54
CA HIS A 44 11.04 -4.22 13.36
C HIS A 44 10.21 -4.61 12.13
N GLU A 45 9.34 -3.72 11.67
CA GLU A 45 8.50 -3.90 10.47
C GLU A 45 9.20 -3.40 9.21
N ARG A 46 10.17 -2.50 9.36
CA ARG A 46 10.93 -1.98 8.23
C ARG A 46 11.73 -3.11 7.60
N PRO A 47 11.77 -3.22 6.27
CA PRO A 47 12.72 -4.11 5.62
C PRO A 47 14.15 -3.68 5.96
N PRO A 48 15.13 -4.60 5.88
CA PRO A 48 16.53 -4.21 5.92
C PRO A 48 16.80 -3.14 4.84
N ALA A 49 17.62 -2.15 5.17
CA ALA A 49 18.03 -1.16 4.17
C ALA A 49 18.76 -1.89 3.04
N GLY A 50 18.28 -1.72 1.81
CA GLY A 50 18.93 -2.32 0.65
C GLY A 50 20.33 -1.72 0.48
N GLU A 51 21.30 -2.56 0.10
CA GLU A 51 22.64 -2.08 -0.23
C GLU A 51 22.59 -1.21 -1.50
N ALA A 52 23.44 -0.17 -1.56
CA ALA A 52 23.64 0.66 -2.75
C ALA A 52 24.15 -0.21 -3.90
N VAL A 53 23.49 -0.11 -5.06
CA VAL A 53 23.81 -0.95 -6.23
C VAL A 53 24.72 -0.18 -7.16
N ARG A 54 25.85 -0.78 -7.55
CA ARG A 54 26.54 -0.40 -8.79
C ARG A 54 25.82 -1.09 -9.94
N ALA A 55 25.22 -0.33 -10.85
CA ALA A 55 24.79 -0.89 -12.13
C ALA A 55 26.01 -1.52 -12.81
N ASP A 56 25.81 -2.66 -13.47
CA ASP A 56 26.86 -3.51 -14.04
C ASP A 56 28.05 -2.74 -14.62
N ALA A 57 29.26 -3.21 -14.35
CA ALA A 57 30.53 -2.49 -14.52
C ALA A 57 30.86 -2.01 -15.95
N GLU A 58 30.03 -2.32 -16.96
CA GLU A 58 30.29 -1.94 -18.36
C GLU A 58 29.21 -1.07 -19.03
N ALA A 59 28.06 -0.71 -18.42
CA ALA A 59 27.06 0.08 -19.17
C ALA A 59 26.05 0.94 -18.35
N GLY A 60 26.48 1.76 -17.39
CA GLY A 60 25.73 2.94 -16.84
C GLY A 60 24.36 2.73 -16.17
N PRO A 61 23.74 3.74 -15.50
CA PRO A 61 24.27 5.00 -14.96
C PRO A 61 24.83 4.81 -13.52
N GLU A 62 25.28 5.90 -12.89
CA GLU A 62 25.77 5.94 -11.50
C GLU A 62 24.91 5.12 -10.52
N ALA A 63 25.54 4.65 -9.45
CA ALA A 63 24.88 3.89 -8.40
C ALA A 63 23.57 4.56 -7.97
N ILE A 64 22.45 3.82 -8.07
CA ILE A 64 21.15 4.34 -7.64
C ILE A 64 21.18 4.40 -6.11
N ASP A 65 21.16 5.61 -5.58
CA ASP A 65 21.08 5.86 -4.15
C ASP A 65 19.82 5.19 -3.58
N PRO A 66 19.92 4.25 -2.62
CA PRO A 66 18.78 3.62 -1.97
C PRO A 66 17.78 4.62 -1.36
N GLU A 67 18.20 5.85 -1.02
CA GLU A 67 17.31 6.90 -0.49
C GLU A 67 16.25 7.36 -1.50
N VAL A 68 16.43 7.10 -2.80
CA VAL A 68 15.39 7.40 -3.80
C VAL A 68 14.15 6.52 -3.66
N PHE A 69 14.28 5.36 -3.01
CA PHE A 69 13.18 4.43 -2.77
C PHE A 69 12.46 4.76 -1.47
N ARG A 70 11.15 4.51 -1.44
CA ARG A 70 10.35 4.66 -0.22
C ARG A 70 10.57 3.46 0.70
N GLY A 71 11.69 3.45 1.43
CA GLY A 71 12.15 2.32 2.25
C GLY A 71 11.26 1.92 3.44
N ASN A 72 10.25 2.73 3.81
CA ASN A 72 9.25 2.35 4.82
C ASN A 72 8.02 1.64 4.24
N ILE A 73 7.91 1.51 2.91
CA ILE A 73 6.80 0.80 2.29
C ILE A 73 7.08 -0.70 2.33
N ILE A 74 6.07 -1.48 2.72
CA ILE A 74 6.15 -2.94 2.78
C ILE A 74 5.07 -3.63 1.92
N GLY A 75 4.10 -2.88 1.42
CA GLY A 75 3.14 -3.33 0.43
C GLY A 75 2.49 -2.15 -0.29
N ALA A 76 2.06 -2.37 -1.53
CA ALA A 76 1.42 -1.33 -2.33
C ALA A 76 0.39 -1.90 -3.32
N THR A 77 -0.66 -1.13 -3.58
CA THR A 77 -1.62 -1.34 -4.67
C THR A 77 -1.60 -0.16 -5.62
N ALA A 78 -1.86 -0.44 -6.89
CA ALA A 78 -2.14 0.56 -7.90
C ALA A 78 -3.49 0.25 -8.54
N PHE A 79 -4.36 1.25 -8.65
CA PHE A 79 -5.73 1.08 -9.14
C PHE A 79 -6.19 2.23 -10.03
N ASN A 80 -7.18 2.00 -10.90
CA ASN A 80 -7.80 3.02 -11.74
C ASN A 80 -9.21 2.62 -12.15
N GLU A 81 -10.04 3.61 -12.53
CA GLU A 81 -11.38 3.41 -13.07
C GLU A 81 -11.37 2.48 -14.29
N ASP A 82 -12.44 1.69 -14.43
CA ASP A 82 -12.75 0.98 -15.66
C ASP A 82 -13.05 2.01 -16.76
N ARG A 83 -12.46 1.80 -17.93
CA ARG A 83 -12.61 2.71 -19.08
C ARG A 83 -13.99 2.68 -19.73
N THR A 84 -14.82 1.70 -19.37
CA THR A 84 -16.13 1.41 -19.98
C THR A 84 -17.27 1.44 -18.98
N ASP A 85 -16.96 1.59 -17.69
CA ASP A 85 -17.90 1.54 -16.59
C ASP A 85 -17.38 2.43 -15.45
N ASP A 86 -17.90 3.64 -15.35
CA ASP A 86 -17.48 4.66 -14.37
C ASP A 86 -17.83 4.31 -12.92
N THR A 87 -18.63 3.25 -12.71
CA THR A 87 -18.96 2.73 -11.37
C THR A 87 -17.98 1.66 -10.88
N THR A 88 -17.06 1.20 -11.74
CA THR A 88 -16.11 0.12 -11.43
C THR A 88 -14.66 0.62 -11.37
N VAL A 89 -13.89 0.14 -10.39
CA VAL A 89 -12.44 0.34 -10.31
C VAL A 89 -11.68 -0.97 -10.47
N TRP A 90 -10.55 -0.94 -11.17
CA TRP A 90 -9.61 -2.05 -11.26
C TRP A 90 -8.41 -1.84 -10.34
N ILE A 91 -8.16 -2.79 -9.43
CA ILE A 91 -6.83 -2.96 -8.85
C ILE A 91 -5.95 -3.65 -9.89
N ARG A 92 -4.97 -2.92 -10.42
CA ARG A 92 -4.07 -3.38 -11.49
C ARG A 92 -2.91 -4.18 -10.96
N TYR A 93 -2.35 -3.74 -9.84
CA TYR A 93 -1.15 -4.34 -9.25
C TYR A 93 -1.30 -4.37 -7.74
N ILE A 94 -0.90 -5.50 -7.15
CA ILE A 94 -0.69 -5.66 -5.72
C ILE A 94 0.71 -6.22 -5.54
N THR A 95 1.50 -5.62 -4.65
CA THR A 95 2.86 -6.08 -4.38
C THR A 95 3.17 -5.96 -2.89
N VAL A 96 3.98 -6.88 -2.40
CA VAL A 96 4.46 -6.94 -1.01
C VAL A 96 5.95 -7.21 -1.04
N HIS A 97 6.67 -6.52 -0.15
CA HIS A 97 8.11 -6.68 0.02
C HIS A 97 8.46 -8.16 0.22
N THR A 98 9.47 -8.68 -0.47
CA THR A 98 9.87 -10.10 -0.43
C THR A 98 9.99 -10.65 1.00
N ASP A 99 10.67 -9.92 1.89
CA ASP A 99 10.87 -10.31 3.30
C ASP A 99 9.60 -10.27 4.17
N ARG A 100 8.49 -9.78 3.62
CA ARG A 100 7.21 -9.66 4.31
C ARG A 100 6.11 -10.54 3.69
N ARG A 101 6.43 -11.30 2.64
CA ARG A 101 5.51 -12.26 2.02
C ARG A 101 5.16 -13.39 2.99
N GLY A 102 4.03 -14.06 2.75
CA GLY A 102 3.54 -15.16 3.60
C GLY A 102 2.73 -14.73 4.83
N ASN A 103 2.78 -13.47 5.25
CA ASN A 103 2.08 -12.97 6.45
C ASN A 103 0.64 -12.47 6.18
N GLY A 104 0.05 -12.78 5.02
CA GLY A 104 -1.29 -12.33 4.65
C GLY A 104 -1.44 -10.83 4.31
N LEU A 105 -0.33 -10.07 4.25
CA LEU A 105 -0.37 -8.63 3.97
C LEU A 105 -1.02 -8.28 2.63
N GLY A 106 -0.83 -9.12 1.59
CA GLY A 106 -1.47 -8.90 0.29
C GLY A 106 -2.99 -8.95 0.35
N ALA A 107 -3.56 -9.90 1.10
CA ALA A 107 -5.00 -10.02 1.30
C ALA A 107 -5.55 -8.84 2.11
N LYS A 108 -4.88 -8.47 3.22
CA LYS A 108 -5.28 -7.33 4.05
C LYS A 108 -5.24 -6.01 3.27
N LEU A 109 -4.22 -5.84 2.43
CA LEU A 109 -4.08 -4.65 1.59
C LEU A 109 -5.12 -4.61 0.48
N ALA A 110 -5.44 -5.74 -0.14
CA ALA A 110 -6.52 -5.83 -1.13
C ALA A 110 -7.87 -5.49 -0.50
N ALA A 111 -8.17 -6.05 0.68
CA ALA A 111 -9.38 -5.74 1.44
C ALA A 111 -9.46 -4.25 1.79
N PHE A 112 -8.40 -3.70 2.39
CA PHE A 112 -8.32 -2.27 2.69
C PHE A 112 -8.53 -1.39 1.44
N THR A 113 -7.87 -1.73 0.33
CA THR A 113 -8.00 -0.95 -0.91
C THR A 113 -9.42 -1.01 -1.44
N ALA A 114 -10.06 -2.18 -1.42
CA ALA A 114 -11.45 -2.34 -1.85
C ALA A 114 -12.42 -1.54 -0.97
N ASP A 115 -12.27 -1.61 0.36
CA ASP A 115 -13.08 -0.82 1.29
C ASP A 115 -12.97 0.68 1.00
N ARG A 116 -11.75 1.19 0.75
CA ARG A 116 -11.56 2.62 0.43
C ARG A 116 -12.16 3.02 -0.91
N ILE A 117 -12.20 2.10 -1.87
CA ILE A 117 -12.86 2.31 -3.17
C ILE A 117 -14.38 2.35 -2.98
N GLU A 118 -14.94 1.40 -2.24
CA GLU A 118 -16.37 1.36 -1.88
C GLU A 118 -16.78 2.63 -1.11
N ASP A 119 -16.00 3.04 -0.11
CA ASP A 119 -16.20 4.28 0.67
C ASP A 119 -16.17 5.55 -0.21
N ASN A 120 -15.47 5.49 -1.36
CA ASN A 120 -15.38 6.59 -2.31
C ASN A 120 -16.51 6.59 -3.34
N GLY A 121 -17.52 5.72 -3.17
CA GLY A 121 -18.77 5.72 -3.94
C GLY A 121 -18.77 4.83 -5.18
N TYR A 122 -17.80 3.93 -5.33
CA TYR A 122 -17.79 2.95 -6.42
C TYR A 122 -18.59 1.70 -6.06
N ASP A 123 -19.31 1.15 -7.03
CA ASP A 123 -20.19 0.00 -6.84
C ASP A 123 -19.43 -1.33 -6.86
N ALA A 124 -18.32 -1.39 -7.62
CA ALA A 124 -17.55 -2.62 -7.79
C ALA A 124 -16.05 -2.40 -7.91
N VAL A 125 -15.29 -3.37 -7.38
CA VAL A 125 -13.83 -3.45 -7.50
C VAL A 125 -13.46 -4.74 -8.21
N ARG A 126 -12.65 -4.64 -9.27
CA ARG A 126 -12.16 -5.78 -10.05
C ARG A 126 -10.66 -5.94 -9.95
N ILE A 127 -10.21 -7.18 -10.12
CA ILE A 127 -8.79 -7.53 -10.23
C ILE A 127 -8.67 -8.82 -11.04
N ALA A 128 -7.61 -8.90 -11.85
CA ALA A 128 -7.28 -10.07 -12.65
C ALA A 128 -5.99 -10.70 -12.11
N VAL A 129 -5.98 -12.02 -11.89
CA VAL A 129 -4.81 -12.75 -11.36
C VAL A 129 -4.55 -14.02 -12.12
N ASN A 130 -3.28 -14.32 -12.38
CA ASN A 130 -2.86 -15.55 -13.07
C ASN A 130 -2.13 -16.55 -12.16
N ASN A 131 -2.07 -16.29 -10.85
CA ASN A 131 -1.40 -17.15 -9.87
C ASN A 131 -2.39 -17.60 -8.78
N VAL A 132 -2.33 -18.88 -8.42
CA VAL A 132 -3.24 -19.52 -7.46
C VAL A 132 -3.13 -18.95 -6.04
N PHE A 133 -1.95 -18.53 -5.60
CA PHE A 133 -1.77 -17.92 -4.28
C PHE A 133 -2.40 -16.52 -4.22
N ALA A 134 -2.33 -15.76 -5.32
CA ALA A 134 -3.04 -14.48 -5.44
C ALA A 134 -4.56 -14.70 -5.46
N TYR A 135 -5.04 -15.72 -6.17
CA TYR A 135 -6.45 -16.12 -6.16
C TYR A 135 -6.96 -16.43 -4.74
N GLU A 136 -6.24 -17.26 -3.97
CA GLU A 136 -6.54 -17.54 -2.56
C GLU A 136 -6.55 -16.27 -1.71
N ALA A 137 -5.55 -15.39 -1.89
CA ALA A 137 -5.45 -14.14 -1.14
C ALA A 137 -6.61 -13.18 -1.43
N LEU A 138 -7.14 -13.17 -2.65
CA LEU A 138 -8.27 -12.33 -3.01
C LEU A 138 -9.61 -12.86 -2.49
N HIS A 139 -9.82 -14.17 -2.44
CA HIS A 139 -10.97 -14.75 -1.73
C HIS A 139 -10.94 -14.38 -0.24
N LYS A 140 -9.77 -14.43 0.40
CA LYS A 140 -9.58 -13.90 1.77
C LYS A 140 -9.93 -12.42 1.86
N ALA A 141 -9.66 -11.63 0.83
CA ALA A 141 -10.00 -10.21 0.79
C ALA A 141 -11.49 -9.92 0.44
N GLY A 142 -12.30 -10.96 0.26
CA GLY A 142 -13.73 -10.86 -0.02
C GLY A 142 -14.09 -10.79 -1.51
N PHE A 143 -13.12 -10.95 -2.42
CA PHE A 143 -13.38 -11.00 -3.86
C PHE A 143 -13.87 -12.40 -4.27
N GLY A 144 -14.83 -12.46 -5.19
CA GLY A 144 -15.35 -13.70 -5.77
C GLY A 144 -14.96 -13.85 -7.23
N TYR A 145 -14.62 -15.07 -7.66
CA TYR A 145 -14.33 -15.36 -9.07
C TYR A 145 -15.58 -15.17 -9.94
N THR A 146 -15.46 -14.39 -11.02
CA THR A 146 -16.61 -14.07 -11.87
C THR A 146 -16.94 -15.15 -12.90
N GLY A 147 -16.12 -16.21 -13.01
CA GLY A 147 -16.21 -17.17 -14.11
C GLY A 147 -15.65 -16.64 -15.44
N ARG A 148 -14.92 -15.51 -15.40
CA ARG A 148 -14.34 -14.87 -16.59
C ARG A 148 -12.83 -14.93 -16.52
N GLU A 149 -12.23 -15.24 -17.66
CA GLU A 149 -10.79 -15.12 -17.88
C GLU A 149 -10.50 -13.95 -18.82
N THR A 150 -9.39 -13.27 -18.58
CA THR A 150 -8.79 -12.30 -19.51
C THR A 150 -7.59 -12.93 -20.22
N GLY A 151 -6.95 -12.17 -21.11
CA GLY A 151 -5.71 -12.61 -21.75
C GLY A 151 -4.64 -13.00 -20.71
N LEU A 152 -3.66 -13.81 -21.12
CA LEU A 152 -2.58 -14.32 -20.26
C LEU A 152 -3.04 -15.25 -19.12
N ALA A 153 -4.18 -15.93 -19.29
CA ALA A 153 -4.73 -16.86 -18.32
C ALA A 153 -5.00 -16.20 -16.95
N GLU A 154 -5.47 -14.96 -16.97
CA GLU A 154 -5.85 -14.27 -15.74
C GLU A 154 -7.32 -14.52 -15.42
N LEU A 155 -7.63 -14.92 -14.20
CA LEU A 155 -9.00 -15.02 -13.70
C LEU A 155 -9.43 -13.67 -13.14
N VAL A 156 -10.62 -13.20 -13.53
CA VAL A 156 -11.21 -11.97 -13.01
C VAL A 156 -11.98 -12.26 -11.73
N LEU A 157 -11.64 -11.54 -10.66
CA LEU A 157 -12.38 -11.52 -9.42
C LEU A 157 -12.97 -10.13 -9.19
N GLU A 158 -14.14 -10.10 -8.54
CA GLU A 158 -14.91 -8.88 -8.28
C GLU A 158 -15.32 -8.82 -6.81
N ARG A 159 -15.46 -7.60 -6.29
CA ARG A 159 -16.01 -7.31 -4.97
C ARG A 159 -17.00 -6.13 -5.08
N PRO A 160 -18.25 -6.28 -4.62
CA PRO A 160 -18.87 -7.54 -4.17
C PRO A 160 -18.90 -8.55 -5.33
N GLY A 161 -18.51 -9.80 -5.03
CA GLY A 161 -18.40 -10.86 -6.03
C GLY A 161 -19.54 -11.88 -5.96
N PRO A 162 -19.60 -12.82 -6.93
CA PRO A 162 -20.51 -13.95 -6.85
C PRO A 162 -20.30 -14.80 -5.59
N ASP A 163 -21.28 -15.66 -5.28
CA ASP A 163 -21.21 -16.57 -4.15
C ASP A 163 -19.94 -17.46 -4.22
N PRO A 164 -19.01 -17.30 -3.26
CA PRO A 164 -17.75 -18.04 -3.29
C PRO A 164 -17.95 -19.53 -3.04
N SER A 165 -19.05 -19.96 -2.40
CA SER A 165 -19.34 -21.38 -2.16
C SER A 165 -19.49 -22.18 -3.46
N VAL A 166 -19.86 -21.48 -4.55
CA VAL A 166 -19.97 -22.06 -5.90
C VAL A 166 -18.69 -21.81 -6.69
N ARG A 167 -18.22 -20.56 -6.73
CA ARG A 167 -17.19 -20.12 -7.69
C ARG A 167 -15.74 -20.38 -7.28
N TYR A 168 -15.48 -20.66 -6.00
CA TYR A 168 -14.11 -20.84 -5.51
C TYR A 168 -13.44 -22.08 -6.12
N GLN A 169 -14.10 -23.24 -6.08
CA GLN A 169 -13.53 -24.47 -6.64
C GLN A 169 -13.43 -24.40 -8.16
N GLU A 170 -14.40 -23.78 -8.85
CA GLU A 170 -14.35 -23.56 -10.30
C GLU A 170 -13.08 -22.81 -10.72
N GLY A 171 -12.68 -21.77 -10.00
CA GLY A 171 -11.45 -21.05 -10.32
C GLY A 171 -10.18 -21.86 -10.00
N LEU A 172 -10.19 -22.67 -8.93
CA LEU A 172 -9.09 -23.60 -8.65
C LEU A 172 -8.96 -24.68 -9.73
N ASP A 173 -10.07 -25.16 -10.30
CA ASP A 173 -10.07 -26.13 -11.40
C ASP A 173 -9.37 -25.56 -12.64
N VAL A 174 -9.59 -24.28 -12.97
CA VAL A 174 -8.87 -23.61 -14.07
C VAL A 174 -7.35 -23.58 -13.82
N PHE A 175 -6.91 -23.42 -12.56
CA PHE A 175 -5.48 -23.49 -12.24
C PHE A 175 -4.92 -24.92 -12.35
N ARG A 176 -5.71 -25.95 -12.04
CA ARG A 176 -5.28 -27.36 -12.11
C ARG A 176 -4.94 -27.83 -13.53
N GLU A 177 -5.47 -27.15 -14.55
CA GLU A 177 -5.22 -27.46 -15.96
C GLU A 177 -3.92 -26.83 -16.51
N ARG A 178 -3.18 -26.07 -15.69
CA ARG A 178 -1.97 -25.34 -16.11
C ARG A 178 -0.70 -26.15 -15.88
N ASP A 179 0.40 -25.61 -16.41
CA ASP A 179 1.74 -26.02 -15.99
C ASP A 179 2.01 -25.44 -14.59
N LEU A 180 2.24 -26.32 -13.62
CA LEU A 180 2.29 -25.99 -12.21
C LEU A 180 3.68 -26.24 -11.65
N SER A 181 4.16 -25.31 -10.83
CA SER A 181 5.25 -25.61 -9.93
C SER A 181 4.83 -26.61 -8.85
N ASP A 182 5.80 -27.32 -8.26
CA ASP A 182 5.55 -28.27 -7.16
C ASP A 182 4.76 -27.64 -6.01
N GLY A 183 5.05 -26.36 -5.70
CA GLY A 183 4.35 -25.61 -4.67
C GLY A 183 2.89 -25.33 -5.02
N GLU A 184 2.59 -25.01 -6.28
CA GLU A 184 1.21 -24.76 -6.74
C GLU A 184 0.41 -26.05 -6.81
N ALA A 185 1.00 -27.14 -7.31
CA ALA A 185 0.37 -28.46 -7.32
C ALA A 185 0.04 -28.94 -5.90
N SER A 186 1.01 -28.85 -4.97
CA SER A 186 0.79 -29.20 -3.57
C SER A 186 -0.32 -28.35 -2.94
N PHE A 187 -0.30 -27.04 -3.18
CA PHE A 187 -1.33 -26.14 -2.68
C PHE A 187 -2.73 -26.52 -3.20
N LEU A 188 -2.88 -26.74 -4.51
CA LEU A 188 -4.15 -27.09 -5.15
C LEU A 188 -4.74 -28.40 -4.66
N GLU A 189 -3.91 -29.40 -4.38
CA GLU A 189 -4.34 -30.67 -3.81
C GLU A 189 -4.87 -30.49 -2.38
N THR A 190 -4.20 -29.70 -1.53
CA THR A 190 -4.70 -29.41 -0.18
C THR A 190 -6.01 -28.62 -0.15
N ARG A 191 -6.42 -28.05 -1.29
CA ARG A 191 -7.65 -27.27 -1.45
C ARG A 191 -8.78 -28.01 -2.16
N ARG A 192 -8.57 -29.25 -2.58
CA ARG A 192 -9.60 -30.03 -3.27
C ARG A 192 -10.82 -30.25 -2.38
N GLY A 193 -11.99 -29.74 -2.81
CA GLY A 193 -13.25 -29.88 -2.08
C GLY A 193 -13.32 -29.09 -0.77
N VAL A 194 -12.33 -28.24 -0.49
CA VAL A 194 -12.32 -27.37 0.70
C VAL A 194 -13.17 -26.13 0.43
N ALA A 195 -13.91 -25.68 1.44
CA ALA A 195 -14.67 -24.44 1.36
C ALA A 195 -13.75 -23.21 1.12
N PRO A 196 -14.29 -22.09 0.61
CA PRO A 196 -13.53 -20.86 0.48
C PRO A 196 -12.89 -20.43 1.81
N PRO A 197 -11.72 -19.77 1.78
CA PRO A 197 -11.05 -19.32 2.99
C PRO A 197 -11.88 -18.27 3.73
N GLU A 198 -11.69 -18.18 5.04
CA GLU A 198 -12.29 -17.12 5.86
C GLU A 198 -11.80 -15.74 5.40
N ARG A 199 -12.71 -14.76 5.45
CA ARG A 199 -12.38 -13.38 5.09
C ARG A 199 -11.46 -12.77 6.14
N VAL A 200 -10.41 -12.10 5.69
CA VAL A 200 -9.56 -11.30 6.56
C VAL A 200 -10.22 -9.96 6.83
N SER A 201 -10.05 -9.44 8.04
CA SER A 201 -10.32 -8.03 8.29
C SER A 201 -9.35 -7.17 7.47
N PRO A 202 -9.82 -6.04 6.91
CA PRO A 202 -8.95 -5.05 6.29
C PRO A 202 -7.90 -4.58 7.31
N GLY A 203 -6.75 -4.11 6.81
CA GLY A 203 -5.78 -3.47 7.68
C GLY A 203 -6.33 -2.17 8.26
N ASP A 204 -6.07 -1.92 9.55
CA ASP A 204 -6.49 -0.68 10.20
C ASP A 204 -5.84 0.52 9.49
N GLY A 205 -6.69 1.38 8.92
CA GLY A 205 -6.25 2.61 8.27
C GLY A 205 -5.88 3.67 9.29
N ALA A 206 -4.92 4.55 8.96
CA ALA A 206 -4.75 5.77 9.74
C ALA A 206 -6.05 6.58 9.71
N SER A 207 -6.60 6.91 10.88
CA SER A 207 -7.67 7.92 10.97
C SER A 207 -7.15 9.23 10.41
N LYS A 208 -7.98 9.99 9.68
CA LYS A 208 -7.70 11.33 9.10
C LYS A 208 -7.22 12.42 10.09
N LEU A 209 -6.81 12.08 11.30
CA LEU A 209 -6.28 12.99 12.30
C LEU A 209 -4.75 12.90 12.28
N ASP A 210 -4.10 13.77 11.49
CA ASP A 210 -2.73 14.29 11.65
C ASP A 210 -2.22 14.90 10.32
N SER A 211 -3.06 15.67 9.63
CA SER A 211 -2.66 16.41 8.43
C SER A 211 -2.65 17.93 8.60
N ASP A 212 -2.63 18.46 9.82
CA ASP A 212 -2.43 19.90 10.06
C ASP A 212 -1.76 20.14 11.42
N THR A 213 -0.44 19.98 11.49
CA THR A 213 0.38 20.79 12.41
C THR A 213 1.76 20.96 11.78
N GLU A 214 1.86 21.90 10.83
CA GLU A 214 3.11 22.63 10.70
C GLU A 214 3.28 23.48 11.98
N PRO A 215 4.46 23.51 12.60
CA PRO A 215 4.70 24.44 13.69
C PRO A 215 4.73 25.84 13.10
N ALA A 216 3.76 26.66 13.46
CA ALA A 216 3.83 28.09 13.26
C ALA A 216 5.08 28.61 13.99
N VAL A 217 6.10 28.95 13.22
CA VAL A 217 7.20 29.81 13.67
C VAL A 217 6.57 31.19 13.92
N GLY A 218 6.19 31.44 15.18
CA GLY A 218 5.79 32.76 15.63
C GLY A 218 7.00 33.70 15.63
N PRO A 219 6.84 34.98 15.27
CA PRO A 219 7.93 35.94 15.34
C PRO A 219 8.24 36.24 16.82
N ASP A 220 9.49 36.03 17.21
CA ASP A 220 10.04 36.48 18.48
C ASP A 220 9.77 37.99 18.63
N SER A 221 8.95 38.34 19.62
CA SER A 221 8.79 39.71 20.09
C SER A 221 9.52 39.83 21.43
N GLU A 222 10.54 40.67 21.40
CA GLU A 222 11.30 41.15 22.55
C GLU A 222 10.36 41.67 23.64
N SER A 223 10.54 41.19 24.88
CA SER A 223 10.25 41.98 26.07
C SER A 223 11.13 41.49 27.22
N ASP A 224 12.34 42.04 27.29
CA ASP A 224 13.16 42.04 28.49
C ASP A 224 12.53 42.99 29.51
N SER A 225 12.02 42.45 30.61
CA SER A 225 11.83 43.21 31.84
C SER A 225 11.98 42.30 33.06
N ASP A 226 13.17 42.36 33.67
CA ASP A 226 13.39 42.56 35.10
C ASP A 226 14.59 41.77 35.61
N THR A 227 15.64 42.48 36.04
CA THR A 227 16.19 42.21 37.37
C THR A 227 16.86 43.42 38.00
N HIS A 228 16.41 43.70 39.22
CA HIS A 228 16.95 44.58 40.24
C HIS A 228 18.49 44.67 40.30
N SER A 229 19.00 45.89 40.53
CA SER A 229 20.02 46.16 41.55
C SER A 229 20.06 47.64 41.94
N ARG A 230 19.72 47.91 43.21
CA ARG A 230 20.16 49.08 44.02
C ARG A 230 21.66 48.90 44.36
N PRO A 231 22.44 49.92 44.78
CA PRO A 231 22.05 50.89 45.81
C PRO A 231 22.61 52.34 45.75
N ASP A 232 22.01 53.15 46.63
CA ASP A 232 22.51 54.29 47.42
C ASP A 232 23.42 55.35 46.81
N SER A 233 22.97 56.62 46.90
CA SER A 233 23.60 57.69 47.70
C SER A 233 22.87 59.02 47.50
N ASP A 234 22.18 59.48 48.55
CA ASP A 234 21.91 60.91 48.86
C ASP A 234 23.26 61.57 49.24
N PRO A 235 23.52 62.91 49.19
CA PRO A 235 22.59 63.97 49.60
C PRO A 235 22.66 65.32 48.83
N ASP A 236 21.80 66.25 49.30
CA ASP A 236 21.80 67.71 49.12
C ASP A 236 21.25 68.22 47.77
N ARG A 237 20.34 69.22 47.70
CA ARG A 237 20.18 70.40 48.57
C ARG A 237 18.81 71.06 48.30
N LYS A 238 18.26 71.65 49.35
CA LYS A 238 17.03 72.45 49.39
C LYS A 238 17.09 73.79 48.62
N ALA A 239 15.89 74.20 48.23
CA ALA A 239 15.24 75.53 48.36
C ALA A 239 15.44 76.60 47.27
N ASP A 240 14.26 77.10 46.86
CA ASP A 240 13.87 78.43 46.36
C ASP A 240 14.54 79.01 45.10
#